data_AF-A0A2E3N2R1-F1
#
_entry.id   AF-A0A2E3N2R1-F1
#
_cell.length_a   1.000
_cell.length_b   1.000
_cell.length_c   1.000
_cell.angle_alpha   90.00
_cell.angle_beta   90.00
_cell.angle_gamma   90.00
#
_symmetry.space_group_name_H-M   'P 1'
#
loop_
_entity.id
_entity.type
_entity.pdbx_description
1 polymer ?
#
loop_
_entity_poly.entity_id
_entity_poly.type
_entity_poly.pdbx_seq_one_letter_code
_entity_poly.pdbx_strand_id
1 'polypeptide(L)' 'MKAYLKTKICVRCNRPFTWRKKWERDWENVKYCSKRCQKKKQP' A
#
# COMPACT_ATOMS: atom_id res chain seq x y z
N MET A 1 23.64 -2.58 -6.61
CA MET A 1 22.41 -2.08 -7.26
C MET A 1 21.30 -1.99 -6.22
N LYS A 2 20.75 -0.79 -6.00
CA LYS A 2 19.77 -0.53 -4.93
C LYS A 2 18.44 -1.21 -5.27
N ALA A 3 18.08 -2.24 -4.53
CA ALA A 3 16.75 -2.82 -4.59
C ALA A 3 15.73 -1.76 -4.16
N TYR A 4 15.15 -1.07 -5.14
CA TYR A 4 14.02 -0.17 -4.92
C TYR A 4 12.86 -1.02 -4.43
N LEU A 5 12.73 -1.15 -3.12
CA LEU A 5 11.52 -1.67 -2.49
C LEU A 5 10.35 -0.93 -3.13
N LYS A 6 9.47 -1.65 -3.84
CA LYS A 6 8.34 -1.05 -4.55
C LYS A 6 7.59 -0.17 -3.54
N THR A 7 7.65 1.14 -3.74
CA THR A 7 6.89 2.13 -2.98
C THR A 7 5.63 2.43 -3.75
N LYS A 8 4.48 2.38 -3.08
CA LYS A 8 3.18 2.77 -3.64
C LYS A 8 2.63 3.95 -2.86
N ILE A 9 1.81 4.75 -3.51
CA ILE A 9 1.11 5.86 -2.87
C ILE A 9 -0.26 5.34 -2.43
N CYS A 10 -0.62 5.60 -1.17
CA CYS A 10 -1.94 5.26 -0.67
C CYS A 10 -2.98 6.20 -1.31
N VAL A 11 -3.93 5.67 -2.07
CA VAL A 11 -5.00 6.46 -2.72
C VAL A 11 -5.85 7.24 -1.71
N ARG A 12 -5.81 6.86 -0.43
CA ARG A 12 -6.70 7.40 0.60
C ARG A 12 -6.08 8.44 1.53
N CYS A 13 -4.77 8.37 1.77
CA CYS A 13 -4.08 9.34 2.62
C CYS A 13 -2.91 10.00 1.89
N ASN A 14 -2.71 9.69 0.61
CA ASN A 14 -1.62 10.13 -0.25
C ASN A 14 -0.22 9.93 0.34
N ARG A 15 -0.08 9.08 1.36
CA ARG A 15 1.21 8.77 1.96
C ARG A 15 1.92 7.68 1.16
N PRO A 16 3.21 7.85 0.84
CA PRO A 16 4.01 6.79 0.27
C PRO A 16 4.16 5.67 1.31
N PHE A 17 4.06 4.42 0.87
CA PHE A 17 4.27 3.26 1.70
C PHE A 17 5.07 2.20 0.93
N THR A 18 5.97 1.52 1.63
CA THR A 18 6.84 0.49 1.08
C THR A 18 6.16 -0.87 1.07
N TRP A 19 6.56 -1.74 0.14
CA TRP A 19 6.19 -3.15 0.12
C TRP A 19 6.42 -3.80 1.50
N ARG A 20 5.51 -4.71 1.87
CA ARG A 20 5.58 -5.51 3.10
C ARG A 20 5.34 -6.97 2.73
N LYS A 21 6.02 -7.89 3.41
CA LYS A 21 5.91 -9.34 3.20
C LYS A 21 4.47 -9.87 3.21
N LYS A 22 3.59 -9.29 4.03
CA LYS A 22 2.15 -9.64 4.07
C LYS A 22 1.38 -9.38 2.76
N TRP A 23 1.98 -8.63 1.84
CA TRP A 23 1.40 -8.26 0.56
C TRP A 23 2.02 -9.01 -0.61
N GLU A 24 2.95 -9.94 -0.38
CA GLU A 24 3.63 -10.71 -1.44
C GLU A 24 2.66 -11.28 -2.48
N ARG A 25 1.54 -11.86 -2.03
CA ARG A 25 0.50 -12.45 -2.89
C ARG A 25 -0.47 -11.46 -3.56
N ASP A 26 -0.66 -10.27 -3.00
CA ASP A 26 -1.73 -9.34 -3.39
C ASP A 26 -1.19 -7.94 -3.74
N TRP A 27 0.13 -7.76 -3.83
CA TRP A 27 0.77 -6.45 -3.89
C TRP A 27 0.28 -5.58 -5.05
N GLU A 28 -0.04 -6.21 -6.19
CA GLU A 28 -0.59 -5.53 -7.36
C GLU A 28 -1.94 -4.88 -7.05
N ASN A 29 -2.78 -5.54 -6.26
CA ASN A 29 -4.09 -5.07 -5.81
C ASN A 29 -4.03 -4.10 -4.60
N VAL A 30 -2.90 -4.04 -3.90
CA VAL A 30 -2.72 -3.16 -2.73
C VAL A 30 -2.54 -1.70 -3.17
N LYS A 31 -3.60 -0.91 -3.01
CA LYS A 31 -3.64 0.55 -3.28
C LYS A 31 -3.60 1.40 -1.99
N TYR A 32 -3.58 0.77 -0.83
CA TYR A 32 -3.73 1.43 0.47
C TYR A 32 -2.64 1.01 1.46
N CYS A 33 -2.14 1.97 2.25
CA CYS A 33 -1.08 1.71 3.23
C CYS A 33 -1.51 0.80 4.40
N SER A 34 -2.82 0.66 4.63
CA SER A 34 -3.37 -0.08 5.78
C SER A 34 -4.78 -0.60 5.47
N LYS A 35 -5.16 -1.71 6.14
CA LYS A 35 -6.53 -2.24 6.09
C LYS A 35 -7.56 -1.20 6.55
N ARG A 36 -7.18 -0.28 7.46
CA ARG A 36 -8.03 0.86 7.86
C ARG A 36 -8.31 1.81 6.68
N CYS A 37 -7.30 2.13 5.89
CA CYS A 37 -7.45 2.96 4.69
C CYS A 37 -8.18 2.25 3.55
N GLN A 38 -8.17 0.91 3.52
CA GLN A 38 -8.97 0.13 2.58
C GLN A 38 -10.44 0.02 3.04
N LYS A 39 -10.67 -0.28 4.33
CA LYS A 39 -12.01 -0.56 4.87
C LYS A 39 -12.84 0.68 5.19
N LYS A 40 -12.23 1.80 5.57
CA LYS A 40 -13.02 3.01 5.76
C LYS A 40 -13.61 3.37 4.37
N LYS A 41 -14.87 3.09 4.09
CA LYS A 41 -15.59 3.95 3.12
C LYS A 41 -15.60 5.35 3.75
N GLN A 42 -15.42 6.40 2.97
CA GLN A 42 -15.69 7.74 3.53
C GLN A 42 -17.15 7.74 4.06
N PRO A 43 -17.45 8.51 5.12
CA PRO A 43 -18.84 8.81 5.41
C PRO A 43 -19.54 9.41 4.18
#